data_AF-A0A5W4PRC3-F1
#
_entry.id   AF-A0A5W4PRC3-F1
#
_cell.length_a   1.000
_cell.length_b   1.000
_cell.length_c   1.000
_cell.angle_alpha   90.00
_cell.angle_beta   90.00
_cell.angle_gamma   90.00
#
_symmetry.space_group_name_H-M   'P 1'
#
loop_
_entity.id
_entity.type
_entity.pdbx_description
1 polymer ?
#
loop_
_entity_poly.entity_id
_entity_poly.type
_entity_poly.pdbx_seq_one_letter_code
_entity_poly.pdbx_strand_id
1 'polypeptide(L)'
;MPVLYGGVDQKVLDRFKLRASEALVNGWVERGVRDACEVICRYPGATTMWSCHGHGPYSKKNSPGEFHVVFVLGVGFEHKAHELVAELMKADIPPLWDLSMARLMYPDDDFVYDLSEITLKNTYNAWKITYRYLHTEQSLREIRKVFHTVCKKVFN
;
A
#
# COMPACT_ATOMS: atom_id res chain seq x y z
N MET A 1 -23.97 -1.04 6.05
CA MET A 1 -23.11 -2.17 6.48
C MET A 1 -22.21 -1.65 7.60
N PRO A 2 -21.96 -2.41 8.68
CA PRO A 2 -20.97 -1.99 9.66
C PRO A 2 -19.63 -1.85 8.95
N VAL A 3 -18.95 -0.74 9.21
CA VAL A 3 -17.65 -0.43 8.61
C VAL A 3 -16.66 -1.47 9.14
N LEU A 4 -16.40 -2.52 8.35
CA LEU A 4 -15.54 -3.65 8.72
C LEU A 4 -14.06 -3.24 8.85
N TYR A 5 -13.71 -2.04 8.39
CA TYR A 5 -12.34 -1.60 8.17
C TYR A 5 -12.16 -0.14 8.58
N GLY A 6 -11.11 0.20 9.33
CA GLY A 6 -10.95 1.58 9.77
C GLY A 6 -10.26 2.46 8.72
N GLY A 7 -10.79 3.66 8.49
CA GLY A 7 -10.05 4.75 7.87
C GLY A 7 -9.27 5.57 8.90
N VAL A 8 -8.40 6.47 8.42
CA VAL A 8 -7.77 7.50 9.26
C VAL A 8 -8.50 8.83 9.13
N ASP A 9 -8.43 9.67 10.16
CA ASP A 9 -8.97 11.03 10.07
C ASP A 9 -8.24 11.87 9.00
N GLN A 10 -8.88 12.94 8.55
CA GLN A 10 -8.36 13.78 7.46
C GLN A 10 -7.01 14.41 7.80
N LYS A 11 -6.79 14.82 9.05
CA LYS A 11 -5.53 15.45 9.46
C LYS A 11 -4.37 14.46 9.40
N VAL A 12 -4.61 13.19 9.71
CA VAL A 12 -3.66 12.09 9.55
C VAL A 12 -3.41 11.80 8.07
N LEU A 13 -4.47 11.71 7.27
CA LEU A 13 -4.38 11.47 5.83
C LEU A 13 -3.53 12.56 5.14
N ASP A 14 -3.72 13.83 5.49
CA ASP A 14 -2.99 14.96 4.91
C ASP A 14 -1.48 14.88 5.20
N ARG A 15 -1.09 14.47 6.42
CA ARG A 15 0.32 14.26 6.77
C ARG A 15 0.94 13.14 5.93
N PHE A 16 0.21 12.05 5.73
CA PHE A 16 0.67 10.94 4.91
C PHE A 16 0.74 11.32 3.43
N LYS A 17 -0.20 12.12 2.92
CA LYS A 17 -0.16 12.67 1.56
C LYS A 17 1.05 13.53 1.32
N LEU A 18 1.41 14.40 2.27
CA LEU A 18 2.59 15.24 2.18
C LEU A 18 3.87 14.39 2.02
N ARG A 19 4.08 13.40 2.89
CA ARG A 19 5.25 12.50 2.83
C ARG A 19 5.29 11.68 1.56
N ALA A 20 4.15 11.13 1.15
CA ALA A 20 4.09 10.35 -0.07
C ALA A 20 4.43 11.22 -1.29
N SER A 21 3.97 12.48 -1.31
CA SER A 21 4.36 13.46 -2.32
C SER A 21 5.86 13.74 -2.30
N GLU A 22 6.45 13.97 -1.12
CA GLU A 22 7.90 14.16 -0.99
C GLU A 22 8.69 12.95 -1.48
N ALA A 23 8.27 11.73 -1.14
CA ALA A 23 8.94 10.50 -1.57
C ALA A 23 8.85 10.31 -3.10
N LEU A 24 7.73 10.68 -3.71
CA LEU A 24 7.54 10.65 -5.16
C LEU A 24 8.42 11.69 -5.86
N VAL A 25 8.42 12.95 -5.38
CA VAL A 25 9.21 14.06 -5.95
C VAL A 25 10.71 13.79 -5.84
N ASN A 26 11.16 13.30 -4.69
CA ASN A 26 12.59 12.99 -4.45
C ASN A 26 13.03 11.65 -5.06
N GLY A 27 12.12 10.92 -5.72
CA GLY A 27 12.45 9.66 -6.40
C GLY A 27 12.80 8.50 -5.47
N TRP A 28 12.42 8.57 -4.19
CA TRP A 28 12.62 7.50 -3.20
C TRP A 28 11.75 6.28 -3.44
N VAL A 29 10.67 6.45 -4.22
CA VAL A 29 9.80 5.36 -4.66
C VAL A 29 10.41 4.66 -5.88
N GLU A 30 10.56 3.34 -5.77
CA GLU A 30 11.09 2.50 -6.84
C GLU A 30 10.25 2.61 -8.12
N ARG A 31 10.92 2.63 -9.27
CA ARG A 31 10.30 2.92 -10.58
C ARG A 31 9.11 2.00 -10.92
N GLY A 32 9.15 0.73 -10.49
CA GLY A 32 8.12 -0.25 -10.86
C GLY A 32 6.82 -0.16 -10.05
N VAL A 33 6.83 0.54 -8.91
CA VAL A 33 5.64 0.79 -8.07
C VAL A 33 5.18 2.25 -8.15
N ARG A 34 6.04 3.15 -8.68
CA ARG A 34 5.83 4.59 -8.70
C ARG A 34 4.50 5.02 -9.30
N ASP A 35 4.16 4.56 -10.50
CA ASP A 35 2.94 5.04 -11.16
C ASP A 35 1.68 4.66 -10.38
N ALA A 36 1.65 3.46 -9.78
CA ALA A 36 0.55 3.04 -8.94
C ALA A 36 0.47 3.90 -7.65
N CYS A 37 1.63 4.21 -7.04
CA CYS A 37 1.71 5.16 -5.94
C CYS A 37 1.19 6.54 -6.32
N GLU A 38 1.58 7.07 -7.49
CA GLU A 38 1.09 8.37 -7.97
C GLU A 38 -0.43 8.39 -8.12
N VAL A 39 -1.00 7.35 -8.73
CA VAL A 39 -2.46 7.23 -8.90
C VAL A 39 -3.17 7.21 -7.55
N ILE A 40 -2.70 6.37 -6.62
CA ILE A 40 -3.29 6.29 -5.27
C ILE A 40 -3.14 7.64 -4.54
N CYS A 41 -1.99 8.30 -4.62
CA CYS A 41 -1.73 9.55 -3.91
C CYS A 41 -2.51 10.75 -4.46
N ARG A 42 -2.85 10.75 -5.76
CA ARG A 42 -3.69 11.78 -6.38
C ARG A 42 -5.14 11.72 -5.90
N TYR A 43 -5.61 10.56 -5.45
CA TYR A 43 -6.99 10.38 -4.99
C TYR A 43 -7.24 11.12 -3.67
N PRO A 44 -8.30 11.94 -3.52
CA PRO A 44 -8.53 12.75 -2.32
C PRO A 44 -8.57 11.95 -1.01
N GLY A 45 -9.14 10.74 -1.05
CA GLY A 45 -9.34 9.89 0.12
C GLY A 45 -8.28 8.82 0.38
N ALA A 46 -7.13 8.84 -0.33
CA ALA A 46 -6.11 7.80 -0.19
C ALA A 46 -4.68 8.32 -0.34
N THR A 47 -3.73 7.54 0.16
CA THR A 47 -2.29 7.75 -0.05
C THR A 47 -1.50 6.47 0.21
N THR A 48 -0.35 6.31 -0.45
CA THR A 48 0.56 5.20 -0.17
C THR A 48 1.51 5.52 0.97
N MET A 49 1.76 4.56 1.86
CA MET A 49 2.70 4.68 2.99
C MET A 49 4.05 4.02 2.72
N TRP A 50 4.01 2.84 2.11
CA TRP A 50 5.20 2.09 1.75
C TRP A 50 4.91 1.23 0.53
N SER A 51 5.81 1.26 -0.45
CA SER A 51 5.83 0.33 -1.56
C SER A 51 7.26 -0.11 -1.82
N CYS A 52 7.43 -1.38 -2.15
CA CYS A 52 8.74 -1.91 -2.53
C CYS A 52 8.60 -3.15 -3.42
N HIS A 53 9.66 -3.41 -4.15
CA HIS A 53 9.94 -4.61 -4.93
C HIS A 53 10.49 -5.74 -4.04
N GLY A 54 10.00 -5.85 -2.80
CA GLY A 54 10.35 -7.00 -1.96
C GLY A 54 11.84 -7.11 -1.64
N HIS A 55 12.57 -6.00 -1.59
CA HIS A 55 13.92 -5.97 -1.04
C HIS A 55 13.85 -5.90 0.48
N GLY A 56 13.35 -6.95 1.14
CA GLY A 56 13.39 -7.02 2.60
C GLY A 56 14.83 -6.95 3.12
N PRO A 57 15.06 -6.51 4.37
CA PRO A 57 16.40 -6.55 5.01
C PRO A 57 17.01 -7.97 5.09
N TYR A 58 16.22 -9.01 4.80
CA TYR A 58 16.64 -10.41 4.66
C TYR A 58 16.60 -10.94 3.22
N SER A 59 16.26 -10.10 2.23
CA SER A 59 16.31 -10.48 0.82
C SER A 59 17.78 -10.59 0.42
N LYS A 60 18.31 -11.81 0.46
CA LYS A 60 19.54 -12.13 -0.26
C LYS A 60 19.31 -11.72 -1.71
N LYS A 61 20.37 -11.28 -2.38
CA LYS A 61 20.46 -10.74 -3.75
C LYS A 61 19.73 -11.54 -4.86
N ASN A 62 19.04 -12.64 -4.56
CA ASN A 62 18.34 -13.56 -5.46
C ASN A 62 17.10 -14.26 -4.84
N SER A 63 16.44 -13.71 -3.82
CA SER A 63 15.13 -14.26 -3.39
C SER A 63 14.03 -13.80 -4.37
N PRO A 64 13.10 -14.67 -4.82
CA PRO A 64 12.02 -14.27 -5.73
C PRO A 64 11.24 -13.09 -5.13
N GLY A 65 11.32 -11.94 -5.78
CA GLY A 65 10.88 -10.65 -5.22
C GLY A 65 9.37 -10.61 -5.01
N GLU A 66 8.96 -10.19 -3.83
CA GLU A 66 7.56 -9.89 -3.53
C GLU A 66 7.21 -8.49 -4.07
N PHE A 67 5.93 -8.26 -4.39
CA PHE A 67 5.42 -6.92 -4.66
C PHE A 67 4.53 -6.51 -3.51
N HIS A 68 4.90 -5.43 -2.80
CA HIS A 68 4.10 -4.88 -1.71
C HIS A 68 3.67 -3.46 -2.02
N VAL A 69 2.38 -3.20 -1.80
CA VAL A 69 1.82 -1.85 -1.75
C VAL A 69 1.02 -1.71 -0.47
N VAL A 70 1.45 -0.77 0.37
CA VAL A 70 0.76 -0.37 1.59
C VAL A 70 0.14 1.00 1.37
N PHE A 71 -1.17 1.12 1.56
CA PHE A 71 -1.91 2.36 1.42
C PHE A 71 -2.90 2.56 2.55
N VAL A 72 -3.31 3.80 2.75
CA VAL A 72 -4.27 4.22 3.77
C VAL A 72 -5.45 4.88 3.09
N LEU A 73 -6.64 4.67 3.66
CA LEU A 73 -7.88 5.31 3.25
C LEU A 73 -8.35 6.27 4.34
N GLY A 74 -8.85 7.43 3.93
CA GLY A 74 -9.58 8.33 4.82
C GLY A 74 -10.91 7.72 5.26
N VAL A 75 -11.40 8.14 6.43
CA VAL A 75 -12.75 7.78 6.89
C VAL A 75 -13.79 8.11 5.82
N GLY A 76 -14.70 7.16 5.55
CA GLY A 76 -15.73 7.26 4.50
C GLY A 76 -15.30 6.74 3.13
N PHE A 77 -14.02 6.44 2.94
CA PHE A 77 -13.48 5.89 1.68
C PHE A 77 -13.22 4.38 1.72
N GLU A 78 -13.65 3.68 2.77
CA GLU A 78 -13.37 2.25 3.00
C GLU A 78 -13.86 1.37 1.85
N HIS A 79 -14.97 1.75 1.22
CA HIS A 79 -15.52 1.09 0.03
C HIS A 79 -14.52 1.02 -1.13
N LYS A 80 -13.56 1.96 -1.22
CA LYS A 80 -12.52 1.93 -2.24
C LYS A 80 -11.54 0.77 -2.08
N ALA A 81 -11.29 0.29 -0.86
CA ALA A 81 -10.55 -0.95 -0.67
C ALA A 81 -11.31 -2.13 -1.30
N HIS A 82 -12.63 -2.18 -1.11
CA HIS A 82 -13.45 -3.25 -1.68
C HIS A 82 -13.57 -3.15 -3.19
N GLU A 83 -13.74 -1.94 -3.74
CA GLU A 83 -13.74 -1.72 -5.20
C GLU A 83 -12.41 -2.13 -5.81
N LEU A 84 -11.28 -1.79 -5.15
CA LEU A 84 -9.96 -2.23 -5.58
C LEU A 84 -9.86 -3.75 -5.63
N VAL A 85 -10.30 -4.43 -4.57
CA VAL A 85 -10.32 -5.89 -4.51
C VAL A 85 -11.20 -6.48 -5.58
N ALA A 86 -12.42 -5.95 -5.77
CA ALA A 86 -13.34 -6.43 -6.78
C ALA A 86 -12.77 -6.27 -8.20
N GLU A 87 -12.10 -5.16 -8.49
CA GLU A 87 -11.43 -4.95 -9.77
C GLU A 87 -10.19 -5.85 -9.94
N LEU A 88 -9.42 -6.10 -8.87
CA LEU A 88 -8.30 -7.05 -8.90
C LEU A 88 -8.78 -8.49 -9.13
N MET A 89 -9.90 -8.90 -8.55
CA MET A 89 -10.49 -10.22 -8.77
C MET A 89 -11.01 -10.42 -10.20
N LYS A 90 -11.40 -9.34 -10.89
CA LYS A 90 -11.80 -9.37 -12.30
C LYS A 90 -10.62 -9.26 -13.26
N ALA A 91 -9.49 -8.76 -12.77
CA ALA A 91 -8.31 -8.56 -13.58
C ALA A 91 -7.62 -9.89 -13.87
N ASP A 92 -6.96 -9.98 -15.03
CA ASP A 92 -6.18 -11.15 -15.45
C ASP A 92 -4.85 -11.23 -14.68
N ILE A 93 -4.96 -11.40 -13.36
CA ILE A 93 -3.85 -11.48 -12.43
C ILE A 93 -3.99 -12.81 -11.68
N PRO A 94 -2.93 -13.63 -11.60
CA PRO A 94 -2.95 -14.80 -10.73
C PRO A 94 -3.34 -14.40 -9.30
N PRO A 95 -4.20 -15.18 -8.61
CA PRO A 95 -4.66 -14.90 -7.25
C PRO A 95 -3.58 -15.21 -6.20
N LEU A 96 -2.33 -14.90 -6.52
CA LEU A 96 -1.16 -15.09 -5.67
C LEU A 96 -0.94 -13.89 -4.75
N TRP A 97 -2.01 -13.16 -4.43
CA TRP A 97 -1.97 -11.97 -3.59
C TRP A 97 -2.76 -12.13 -2.31
N ASP A 98 -2.20 -11.57 -1.26
CA ASP A 98 -2.86 -11.38 0.02
C ASP A 98 -3.17 -9.89 0.18
N LEU A 99 -4.45 -9.55 0.32
CA LEU A 99 -4.85 -8.29 0.93
C LEU A 99 -5.02 -8.52 2.42
N SER A 100 -4.29 -7.77 3.23
CA SER A 100 -4.50 -7.74 4.67
C SER A 100 -4.59 -6.32 5.19
N MET A 101 -5.39 -6.13 6.24
CA MET A 101 -5.24 -4.95 7.06
C MET A 101 -3.96 -5.10 7.88
N ALA A 102 -3.10 -4.09 7.82
CA ALA A 102 -1.91 -3.97 8.63
C ALA A 102 -2.12 -2.82 9.62
N ARG A 103 -1.83 -3.05 10.90
CA ARG A 103 -1.66 -1.95 11.85
C ARG A 103 -0.23 -1.47 11.79
N LEU A 104 -0.06 -0.18 11.57
CA LEU A 104 1.26 0.45 11.48
C LEU A 104 1.39 1.52 12.55
N MET A 105 2.60 1.65 13.08
CA MET A 105 2.94 2.72 14.02
C MET A 105 2.90 4.06 13.30
N TYR A 106 2.49 5.11 14.01
CA TYR A 106 2.62 6.46 13.47
C TYR A 106 4.09 6.77 13.16
N PRO A 107 4.40 7.25 11.96
CA PRO A 107 5.79 7.55 11.57
C PRO A 107 6.39 8.78 12.27
N ASP A 108 5.66 9.42 13.19
CA ASP A 108 6.08 10.61 13.95
C ASP A 108 6.37 10.33 15.41
N ASP A 109 6.03 9.13 15.91
CA ASP A 109 6.50 8.71 17.21
C ASP A 109 7.95 8.27 17.01
N ASP A 110 8.88 9.00 17.64
CA ASP A 110 10.30 8.67 17.65
C ASP A 110 10.45 7.16 17.85
N PHE A 111 11.20 6.51 16.95
CA PHE A 111 11.45 5.07 16.84
C PHE A 111 12.04 4.48 18.13
N VAL A 112 11.29 4.47 19.22
CA VAL A 112 11.57 3.70 20.41
C VAL A 112 10.85 2.37 20.20
N TYR A 113 11.60 1.39 19.71
CA TYR A 113 11.17 -0.01 19.63
C TYR A 113 11.00 -0.59 21.04
N ASP A 114 10.11 -0.03 21.85
CA ASP A 114 9.56 -0.74 22.99
C ASP A 114 8.23 -1.37 22.57
N LEU A 115 8.33 -2.59 22.04
CA LEU A 115 7.19 -3.41 21.62
C LEU A 115 6.23 -3.71 22.79
N SER A 116 6.60 -3.43 24.04
CA SER A 116 5.76 -3.66 25.22
C SER A 116 4.71 -2.57 25.45
N GLU A 117 4.87 -1.37 24.88
CA GLU A 117 3.95 -0.23 25.05
C GLU A 117 3.12 0.12 23.80
N ILE A 118 3.07 -0.75 22.78
CA ILE A 118 2.21 -0.54 21.61
C ILE A 118 0.73 -0.67 22.02
N THR A 119 0.16 0.43 22.50
CA THR A 119 -1.27 0.56 22.70
C THR A 119 -1.96 0.88 21.37
N LEU A 120 -3.26 0.56 21.26
CA LEU A 120 -4.08 0.87 20.08
C LEU A 120 -4.00 2.34 19.63
N LYS A 121 -3.70 3.26 20.56
CA LYS A 121 -3.67 4.71 20.33
C LYS A 121 -2.54 5.16 19.40
N ASN A 122 -1.42 4.41 19.35
CA ASN A 122 -0.23 4.79 18.58
C ASN A 122 -0.15 4.07 17.23
N THR A 123 -1.26 3.46 16.82
CA THR A 123 -1.35 2.71 15.57
C THR A 123 -2.47 3.24 14.69
N TYR A 124 -2.30 3.15 13.38
CA TYR A 124 -3.36 3.39 12.41
C TYR A 124 -3.59 2.16 11.54
N ASN A 125 -4.78 2.09 10.96
CA ASN A 125 -5.13 1.03 10.03
C ASN A 125 -4.63 1.39 8.62
N ALA A 126 -3.89 0.48 8.04
CA ALA A 126 -3.46 0.52 6.65
C ALA A 126 -3.88 -0.77 5.95
N TRP A 127 -3.91 -0.71 4.64
CA TRP A 127 -4.12 -1.86 3.78
C TRP A 127 -2.81 -2.24 3.13
N LYS A 128 -2.47 -3.52 3.18
CA LYS A 128 -1.29 -4.08 2.53
C LYS A 128 -1.74 -5.10 1.49
N ILE A 129 -1.36 -4.89 0.25
CA ILE A 129 -1.43 -5.89 -0.80
C ILE A 129 -0.03 -6.49 -0.94
N THR A 130 0.06 -7.81 -0.83
CA THR A 130 1.29 -8.58 -0.98
C THR A 130 1.09 -9.64 -2.04
N TYR A 131 1.83 -9.56 -3.15
CA TYR A 131 1.88 -10.66 -4.10
C TYR A 131 3.05 -11.58 -3.73
N ARG A 132 2.72 -12.77 -3.22
CA ARG A 132 3.69 -13.84 -2.91
C ARG A 132 3.84 -14.75 -4.13
N TYR A 133 4.92 -15.51 -4.23
CA TYR A 133 5.10 -16.57 -5.25
C TYR A 133 5.21 -16.10 -6.72
N LEU A 134 5.77 -14.91 -6.97
CA LEU A 134 6.08 -14.51 -8.34
C LEU A 134 7.47 -14.99 -8.74
N HIS A 135 7.51 -16.02 -9.58
CA HIS A 135 8.74 -16.46 -10.21
C HIS A 135 9.04 -15.59 -11.43
N THR A 136 10.26 -15.04 -11.42
CA THR A 136 10.88 -14.12 -12.40
C THR A 136 10.46 -12.64 -12.32
N GLU A 137 11.42 -11.76 -12.63
CA GLU A 137 11.20 -10.31 -12.75
C GLU A 137 10.13 -9.96 -13.80
N GLN A 138 10.01 -10.76 -14.85
CA GLN A 138 9.03 -10.55 -15.91
C GLN A 138 7.59 -10.67 -15.39
N SER A 139 7.29 -11.70 -14.60
CA SER A 139 5.98 -11.88 -13.97
C SER A 139 5.62 -10.71 -13.04
N LEU A 140 6.61 -10.21 -12.27
CA LEU A 140 6.44 -9.01 -11.44
C LEU A 140 6.10 -7.78 -12.27
N ARG A 141 6.76 -7.59 -13.43
CA ARG A 141 6.50 -6.47 -14.33
C ARG A 141 5.07 -6.52 -14.89
N GLU A 142 4.58 -7.68 -15.29
CA GLU A 142 3.21 -7.81 -15.80
C GLU A 142 2.17 -7.53 -14.70
N ILE A 143 2.35 -8.11 -13.52
CA ILE A 143 1.43 -7.88 -12.39
C ILE A 143 1.38 -6.40 -11.99
N ARG A 144 2.52 -5.70 -12.00
CA ARG A 144 2.58 -4.25 -11.75
C ARG A 144 1.75 -3.47 -12.76
N LYS A 145 1.81 -3.81 -14.05
CA LYS A 145 1.03 -3.12 -15.08
C LYS A 145 -0.47 -3.30 -14.86
N VAL A 146 -0.90 -4.53 -14.54
CA VAL A 146 -2.32 -4.80 -14.30
C VAL A 146 -2.78 -4.12 -13.01
N PHE A 147 -2.00 -4.21 -11.93
CA PHE A 147 -2.28 -3.52 -10.67
C PHE A 147 -2.43 -2.00 -10.88
N HIS A 148 -1.48 -1.36 -11.57
CA HIS A 148 -1.56 0.05 -11.91
C HIS A 148 -2.83 0.37 -12.70
N THR A 149 -3.19 -0.46 -13.69
CA THR A 149 -4.42 -0.30 -14.45
C THR A 149 -5.66 -0.36 -13.56
N VAL A 150 -5.69 -1.30 -12.62
CA VAL A 150 -6.78 -1.46 -11.65
C VAL A 150 -6.85 -0.26 -10.70
N CYS A 151 -5.72 0.18 -10.14
CA CYS A 151 -5.67 1.40 -9.33
C CYS A 151 -6.21 2.61 -10.09
N LYS A 152 -5.86 2.77 -11.37
CA LYS A 152 -6.39 3.85 -12.21
C LYS A 152 -7.90 3.80 -12.39
N LYS A 153 -8.50 2.61 -12.43
CA LYS A 153 -9.96 2.47 -12.56
C LYS A 153 -10.71 2.81 -11.27
N VAL A 154 -10.09 2.52 -10.12
CA VAL A 154 -10.73 2.62 -8.81
C VAL A 154 -10.55 4.02 -8.20
N PHE A 155 -9.38 4.61 -8.43
CA PHE A 155 -8.92 5.84 -7.76
C PHE A 155 -8.78 7.06 -8.68
N ASN A 156 -8.94 6.95 -10.01
CA ASN A 156 -9.19 8.11 -10.86
C ASN A 156 -10.67 8.20 -11.20
#